data_AF-A0A6A6R3A0-F1
#
_entry.id   AF-A0A6A6R3A0-F1
#
_cell.length_a   1.000
_cell.length_b   1.000
_cell.length_c   1.000
_cell.angle_alpha   90.00
_cell.angle_beta   90.00
_cell.angle_gamma   90.00
#
_symmetry.space_group_name_H-M   'P 1'
#
loop_
_entity.id
_entity.type
_entity.pdbx_description
1 polymer ?
#
loop_
_entity_poly.entity_id
_entity_poly.type
_entity_poly.pdbx_seq_one_letter_code
_entity_poly.pdbx_strand_id
1 'polypeptide(L)'
;MAGPTLTTLPAELRQKIIAETITITISTTTPVFTPLVHLCPPIIALGITATAAILLTLSTTNFTPFGDVCALLQADILALCASWLPTPTTPITLSQNTRASWAALAAFSTVVNARAARLNRRAWPGITTLTLRFLVPTSAPLDANLFESIDPPFKWAKELRRLPASVKLIKLDLSLPDAHMTQLCAQELSTQRVFWYECFRAVRLLDDEAKRRGIVIEVLGELPRSQVAALAPVAGTPAYFTIFGKVARMMLMAEGYYRHRWGVLEHCRQGAVLNGFVRRVRATKEWKEECRQDVLRGEIWKREYKKVIAELSRRMSALKKRKREEDGEELENEEGAKRMRTE
;
A
#
# COMPACT_ATOMS: atom_id res chain seq x y z
N MET A 1 -13.65 24.48 43.52
CA MET A 1 -14.37 24.65 42.24
C MET A 1 -13.84 23.60 41.30
N ALA A 2 -14.71 22.77 40.69
CA ALA A 2 -14.27 21.80 39.69
C ALA A 2 -13.69 22.56 38.50
N GLY A 3 -12.47 22.22 38.08
CA GLY A 3 -11.85 22.81 36.90
C GLY A 3 -12.65 22.49 35.63
N PRO A 4 -12.47 23.26 34.55
CA PRO A 4 -13.12 22.97 33.28
C PRO A 4 -12.70 21.58 32.78
N THR A 5 -13.68 20.71 32.53
CA THR A 5 -13.49 19.36 31.97
C THR A 5 -13.75 19.38 30.47
N LEU A 6 -13.32 18.35 29.73
CA LEU A 6 -13.67 18.25 28.30
C LEU A 6 -15.18 18.24 28.11
N THR A 7 -15.92 17.64 29.04
CA THR A 7 -17.39 17.62 29.08
C THR A 7 -18.03 18.99 29.34
N THR A 8 -17.31 19.98 29.87
CA THR A 8 -17.81 21.36 30.03
C THR A 8 -17.66 22.22 28.77
N LEU A 9 -16.85 21.81 27.79
CA LEU A 9 -16.73 22.53 26.52
C LEU A 9 -18.02 22.40 25.68
N PRO A 10 -18.40 23.43 24.89
CA PRO A 10 -19.47 23.33 23.90
C PRO A 10 -19.33 22.08 23.02
N ALA A 11 -20.46 21.48 22.65
CA ALA A 11 -20.48 20.21 21.91
C ALA A 11 -19.74 20.31 20.57
N GLU A 12 -19.81 21.47 19.90
CA GLU A 12 -19.11 21.72 18.64
C GLU A 12 -17.59 21.69 18.83
N LEU A 13 -17.07 22.34 19.88
CA LEU A 13 -15.63 22.38 20.16
C LEU A 13 -15.11 20.99 20.54
N ARG A 14 -15.87 20.22 21.32
CA ARG A 14 -15.52 18.82 21.62
C ARG A 14 -15.43 18.00 20.34
N GLN A 15 -16.42 18.10 19.46
CA GLN A 15 -16.42 17.38 18.19
C GLN A 15 -15.26 17.81 17.29
N LYS A 16 -14.93 19.10 17.25
CA LYS A 16 -13.80 19.62 16.47
C LYS A 16 -12.46 19.11 16.99
N ILE A 17 -12.20 19.24 18.29
CA ILE A 17 -10.99 18.72 18.94
C ILE A 17 -10.85 17.22 18.62
N ILE A 18 -11.93 16.46 18.79
CA ILE A 18 -11.93 15.02 18.52
C ILE A 18 -11.67 14.71 17.05
N ALA A 19 -12.34 15.39 16.12
CA ALA A 19 -12.17 15.14 14.69
C ALA A 19 -10.75 15.43 14.22
N GLU A 20 -10.08 16.42 14.82
CA GLU A 20 -8.72 16.83 14.51
C GLU A 20 -7.65 15.99 15.25
N THR A 21 -7.99 15.35 16.37
CA THR A 21 -7.02 14.63 17.22
C THR A 21 -7.14 13.11 17.15
N ILE A 22 -8.31 12.55 16.81
CA ILE A 22 -8.51 11.10 16.76
C ILE A 22 -8.13 10.55 15.38
N THR A 23 -7.01 9.82 15.36
CA THR A 23 -6.65 8.92 14.26
C THR A 23 -7.02 7.48 14.64
N ILE A 24 -7.64 6.73 13.73
CA ILE A 24 -7.92 5.32 13.96
C ILE A 24 -6.83 4.48 13.31
N THR A 25 -6.07 3.74 14.12
CA THR A 25 -5.07 2.78 13.64
C THR A 25 -5.57 1.37 13.92
N ILE A 26 -5.71 0.58 12.86
CA ILE A 26 -6.11 -0.82 12.96
C ILE A 26 -4.85 -1.67 12.81
N SER A 27 -4.46 -2.31 13.90
CA SER A 27 -3.27 -3.15 13.99
C SER A 27 -3.61 -4.48 14.65
N THR A 28 -3.07 -5.58 14.15
CA THR A 28 -3.14 -6.87 14.83
C THR A 28 -1.87 -7.08 15.64
N THR A 29 -1.76 -6.39 16.77
CA THR A 29 -0.84 -6.87 17.78
C THR A 29 -1.44 -8.16 18.34
N THR A 30 -0.71 -9.27 18.25
CA THR A 30 -0.89 -10.34 19.23
C THR A 30 -0.87 -9.65 20.60
N PRO A 31 -1.81 -9.96 21.51
CA PRO A 31 -1.73 -9.45 22.86
C PRO A 31 -0.44 -10.01 23.47
N VAL A 32 0.66 -9.26 23.33
CA VAL A 32 1.84 -9.46 24.12
C VAL A 32 1.42 -8.98 25.51
N PHE A 33 0.87 -9.91 26.28
CA PHE A 33 0.71 -9.77 27.72
C PHE A 33 2.12 -9.73 28.32
N THR A 34 2.82 -8.61 28.14
CA THR A 34 3.94 -8.28 29.01
C THR A 34 3.36 -7.75 30.31
N PRO A 35 3.58 -8.42 31.45
CA PRO A 35 3.25 -7.86 32.75
C PRO A 35 4.26 -6.76 33.06
N LEU A 36 4.09 -5.59 32.47
CA LEU A 36 4.74 -4.35 32.90
C LEU A 36 3.67 -3.48 33.55
N VAL A 37 3.32 -3.90 34.77
CA VAL A 37 2.81 -3.00 35.79
C VAL A 37 3.98 -2.09 36.15
N HIS A 38 3.75 -0.77 36.13
CA HIS A 38 4.72 0.33 36.32
C HIS A 38 5.49 0.77 35.07
N LEU A 39 4.83 1.61 34.26
CA LEU A 39 5.30 2.88 33.68
C LEU A 39 4.25 3.29 32.61
N CYS A 40 3.49 4.37 32.85
CA CYS A 40 2.44 4.90 31.94
C CYS A 40 3.02 5.15 30.52
N PRO A 41 2.25 5.08 29.41
CA PRO A 41 0.95 5.72 29.19
C PRO A 41 -0.20 4.71 29.05
N PRO A 42 -1.47 5.11 29.19
CA PRO A 42 -2.58 4.22 28.90
C PRO A 42 -2.81 4.17 27.38
N ILE A 43 -2.52 3.03 26.78
CA ILE A 43 -3.10 2.66 25.49
C ILE A 43 -4.57 2.31 25.75
N ILE A 44 -5.52 3.14 25.28
CA ILE A 44 -6.95 2.81 25.34
C ILE A 44 -7.26 1.82 24.22
N ALA A 45 -7.09 0.53 24.49
CA ALA A 45 -7.64 -0.51 23.65
C ALA A 45 -9.16 -0.55 23.84
N LEU A 46 -9.91 0.00 22.88
CA LEU A 46 -11.36 -0.16 22.86
C LEU A 46 -11.63 -1.58 22.34
N GLY A 47 -11.67 -2.51 23.29
CA GLY A 47 -11.88 -3.93 23.02
C GLY A 47 -13.23 -4.18 22.36
N ILE A 48 -13.23 -4.41 21.05
CA ILE A 48 -14.25 -5.21 20.40
C ILE A 48 -13.80 -6.66 20.59
N THR A 49 -14.67 -7.49 21.15
CA THR A 49 -14.30 -8.81 21.68
C THR A 49 -13.72 -9.79 20.62
N ALA A 50 -12.78 -10.60 21.16
CA ALA A 50 -12.24 -11.90 20.73
C ALA A 50 -11.08 -12.02 19.70
N THR A 51 -10.82 -11.12 18.75
CA THR A 51 -9.63 -11.33 17.85
C THR A 51 -8.94 -10.07 17.31
N ALA A 52 -9.49 -8.88 17.51
CA ALA A 52 -8.94 -7.64 16.99
C ALA A 52 -9.01 -6.52 18.03
N ALA A 53 -7.85 -6.09 18.53
CA ALA A 53 -7.79 -4.86 19.32
C ALA A 53 -7.84 -3.66 18.36
N ILE A 54 -8.86 -2.80 18.50
CA ILE A 54 -8.75 -1.44 17.96
C ILE A 54 -7.96 -0.64 18.99
N LEU A 55 -6.73 -0.31 18.62
CA LEU A 55 -5.87 0.53 19.44
C LEU A 55 -6.29 1.98 19.19
N LEU A 56 -7.03 2.59 20.12
CA LEU A 56 -7.11 4.04 20.17
C LEU A 56 -5.93 4.52 21.00
N THR A 57 -4.85 4.84 20.31
CA THR A 57 -3.62 5.31 20.97
C THR A 57 -3.81 6.78 21.31
N LEU A 58 -4.01 7.08 22.59
CA LEU A 58 -3.91 8.42 23.15
C LEU A 58 -2.57 8.49 23.89
N SER A 59 -1.58 9.14 23.28
CA SER A 59 -0.25 9.25 23.88
C SER A 59 -0.25 10.38 24.91
N THR A 60 -0.15 10.03 26.21
CA THR A 60 0.15 10.97 27.29
C THR A 60 1.43 10.52 28.02
N THR A 61 2.56 11.19 27.76
CA THR A 61 3.87 10.81 28.32
C THR A 61 4.00 11.11 29.83
N ASN A 62 4.81 10.29 30.50
CA ASN A 62 4.86 9.96 31.93
C ASN A 62 5.07 11.05 33.00
N PHE A 63 4.56 10.70 34.19
CA PHE A 63 4.78 11.22 35.55
C PHE A 63 4.39 12.68 35.80
N THR A 64 3.18 12.87 36.31
CA THR A 64 2.80 14.14 36.95
C THR A 64 1.85 13.92 38.13
N PRO A 65 1.83 14.84 39.12
CA PRO A 65 0.90 14.88 40.27
C PRO A 65 -0.58 15.09 39.88
N PHE A 66 -0.97 14.68 38.67
CA PHE A 66 -2.24 14.91 38.02
C PHE A 66 -3.05 13.62 37.86
N GLY A 67 -2.89 12.63 38.75
CA GLY A 67 -3.59 11.34 38.68
C GLY A 67 -5.11 11.51 38.51
N ASP A 68 -5.69 12.46 39.25
CA ASP A 68 -7.12 12.80 39.15
C ASP A 68 -7.49 13.44 37.80
N VAL A 69 -6.61 14.28 37.24
CA VAL A 69 -6.82 14.88 35.91
C VAL A 69 -6.73 13.81 34.82
N CYS A 70 -5.80 12.86 34.94
CA CYS A 70 -5.69 11.74 34.02
C CYS A 70 -6.93 10.82 34.10
N ALA A 71 -7.41 10.52 35.32
CA ALA A 71 -8.63 9.72 35.51
C ALA A 71 -9.87 10.43 34.95
N LEU A 72 -9.99 11.74 35.17
CA LEU A 72 -11.09 12.55 34.65
C LEU A 72 -11.02 12.66 33.12
N LEU A 73 -9.84 12.90 32.55
CA LEU A 73 -9.61 12.89 31.11
C LEU A 73 -9.96 11.52 30.51
N GLN A 74 -9.58 10.43 31.18
CA GLN A 74 -9.93 9.07 30.75
C GLN A 74 -11.44 8.82 30.80
N ALA A 75 -12.12 9.24 31.86
CA ALA A 75 -13.57 9.13 31.98
C ALA A 75 -14.30 9.96 30.90
N ASP A 76 -13.85 11.20 30.66
CA ASP A 76 -14.35 12.07 29.60
C ASP A 76 -14.15 11.42 28.23
N ILE A 77 -12.97 10.85 27.95
CA ILE A 77 -12.67 10.14 26.71
C ILE A 77 -13.58 8.92 26.55
N LEU A 78 -13.78 8.12 27.60
CA LEU A 78 -14.67 6.94 27.54
C LEU A 78 -16.12 7.35 27.25
N ALA A 79 -16.62 8.40 27.91
CA ALA A 79 -17.95 8.94 27.68
C ALA A 79 -18.10 9.49 26.25
N LEU A 80 -17.08 10.21 25.75
CA LEU A 80 -17.03 10.70 24.38
C LEU A 80 -16.98 9.55 23.38
N CYS A 81 -16.13 8.55 23.59
CA CYS A 81 -16.04 7.37 22.73
C CYS A 81 -17.36 6.61 22.63
N ALA A 82 -18.22 6.62 23.65
CA ALA A 82 -19.52 5.95 23.61
C ALA A 82 -20.54 6.64 22.67
N SER A 83 -20.40 7.95 22.47
CA SER A 83 -21.29 8.79 21.66
C SER A 83 -20.68 9.26 20.34
N TRP A 84 -19.36 9.10 20.18
CA TRP A 84 -18.63 9.53 18.99
C TRP A 84 -18.83 8.57 17.80
N LEU A 85 -18.94 9.19 16.62
CA LEU A 85 -18.93 8.52 15.32
C LEU A 85 -17.82 9.14 14.46
N PRO A 86 -17.08 8.31 13.70
CA PRO A 86 -16.13 8.82 12.72
C PRO A 86 -16.84 9.66 11.67
N THR A 87 -16.22 10.77 11.29
CA THR A 87 -16.64 11.55 10.13
C THR A 87 -16.14 10.88 8.85
N PRO A 88 -16.72 11.16 7.67
CA PRO A 88 -16.20 10.70 6.38
C PRO A 88 -14.71 10.99 6.18
N THR A 89 -14.22 12.09 6.76
CA THR A 89 -12.85 12.61 6.65
C THR A 89 -11.93 12.09 7.75
N THR A 90 -12.44 11.32 8.72
CA THR A 90 -11.62 10.78 9.80
C THR A 90 -10.60 9.81 9.20
N PRO A 91 -9.28 10.03 9.41
CA PRO A 91 -8.25 9.19 8.84
C PRO A 91 -8.27 7.81 9.51
N ILE A 92 -8.40 6.76 8.68
CA ILE A 92 -8.32 5.37 9.12
C ILE A 92 -7.09 4.77 8.47
N THR A 93 -6.17 4.27 9.29
CA THR A 93 -4.92 3.66 8.84
C THR A 93 -4.91 2.17 9.21
N LEU A 94 -4.75 1.32 8.21
CA LEU A 94 -4.38 -0.09 8.42
C LEU A 94 -2.85 -0.18 8.49
N SER A 95 -2.34 -0.42 9.69
CA SER A 95 -0.88 -0.46 9.92
C SER A 95 -0.25 -1.79 9.53
N GLN A 96 -1.06 -2.84 9.39
CA GLN A 96 -0.63 -4.18 9.01
C GLN A 96 -1.58 -4.76 7.97
N ASN A 97 -1.03 -5.46 6.99
CA ASN A 97 -1.81 -6.16 5.98
C ASN A 97 -2.02 -7.63 6.33
N THR A 98 -2.46 -7.91 7.56
CA THR A 98 -2.80 -9.27 7.96
C THR A 98 -4.28 -9.52 7.69
N ARG A 99 -4.66 -10.78 7.42
CA ARG A 99 -6.08 -11.18 7.35
C ARG A 99 -6.86 -10.73 8.58
N ALA A 100 -6.22 -10.73 9.75
CA ALA A 100 -6.83 -10.26 10.99
C ALA A 100 -7.03 -8.73 11.00
N SER A 101 -6.17 -7.93 10.37
CA SER A 101 -6.35 -6.46 10.26
C SER A 101 -7.52 -6.12 9.35
N TRP A 102 -7.71 -6.87 8.27
CA TRP A 102 -8.89 -6.75 7.41
C TRP A 102 -10.18 -7.18 8.11
N ALA A 103 -10.14 -8.27 8.89
CA ALA A 103 -11.26 -8.68 9.72
C ALA A 103 -11.60 -7.61 10.78
N ALA A 104 -10.58 -6.99 11.37
CA ALA A 104 -10.73 -5.88 12.31
C ALA A 104 -11.39 -4.66 11.67
N LEU A 105 -11.01 -4.31 10.43
CA LEU A 105 -11.67 -3.23 9.68
C LEU A 105 -13.15 -3.53 9.41
N ALA A 106 -13.49 -4.77 9.04
CA ALA A 106 -14.87 -5.18 8.86
C ALA A 106 -15.66 -5.10 10.18
N ALA A 107 -15.09 -5.60 11.28
CA ALA A 107 -15.70 -5.54 12.61
C ALA A 107 -15.89 -4.09 13.09
N PHE A 108 -14.90 -3.22 12.86
CA PHE A 108 -14.99 -1.79 13.13
C PHE A 108 -16.18 -1.17 12.40
N SER A 109 -16.31 -1.41 11.10
CA SER A 109 -17.42 -0.90 10.29
C SER A 109 -18.78 -1.36 10.84
N THR A 110 -18.89 -2.63 11.26
CA THR A 110 -20.12 -3.16 11.88
C THR A 110 -20.46 -2.46 13.19
N VAL A 111 -19.48 -2.27 14.07
CA VAL A 111 -19.69 -1.62 15.38
C VAL A 111 -20.06 -0.15 15.23
N VAL A 112 -19.42 0.58 14.33
CA VAL A 112 -19.76 1.99 14.09
C VAL A 112 -21.15 2.14 13.48
N ASN A 113 -21.54 1.26 12.55
CA ASN A 113 -22.91 1.26 12.01
C ASN A 113 -23.96 0.96 13.08
N ALA A 114 -23.74 -0.06 13.91
CA ALA A 114 -24.65 -0.39 15.01
C ALA A 114 -24.77 0.77 16.01
N ARG A 115 -23.65 1.45 16.29
CA ARG A 115 -23.63 2.64 17.14
C ARG A 115 -24.40 3.81 16.51
N ALA A 116 -24.20 4.07 15.22
CA ALA A 116 -24.91 5.13 14.52
C ALA A 116 -26.42 4.92 14.58
N ALA A 117 -26.88 3.68 14.35
CA ALA A 117 -28.29 3.30 14.49
C ALA A 117 -28.83 3.57 15.90
N ARG A 118 -28.08 3.21 16.96
CA ARG A 118 -28.49 3.43 18.35
C ARG A 118 -28.61 4.91 18.72
N LEU A 119 -27.78 5.77 18.15
CA LEU A 119 -27.75 7.20 18.50
C LEU A 119 -28.91 8.00 17.89
N ASN A 120 -29.87 7.36 17.20
CA ASN A 120 -30.95 8.01 16.45
C ASN A 120 -30.46 9.14 15.53
N ARG A 121 -29.18 9.09 15.17
CA ARG A 121 -28.54 10.01 14.24
C ARG A 121 -28.38 9.27 12.92
N ARG A 122 -28.51 10.04 11.82
CA ARG A 122 -28.43 9.62 10.42
C ARG A 122 -27.47 8.44 10.19
N ALA A 123 -27.80 7.61 9.21
CA ALA A 123 -26.94 6.53 8.73
C ALA A 123 -25.48 7.00 8.63
N TRP A 124 -24.55 6.24 9.22
CA TRP A 124 -23.14 6.57 9.12
C TRP A 124 -22.70 6.50 7.66
N PRO A 125 -22.09 7.55 7.09
CA PRO A 125 -21.69 7.58 5.68
C PRO A 125 -20.63 6.54 5.31
N GLY A 126 -20.02 5.89 6.31
CA GLY A 126 -18.99 4.89 6.12
C GLY A 126 -17.59 5.49 6.01
N ILE A 127 -16.66 4.65 5.56
CA ILE A 127 -15.24 5.00 5.41
C ILE A 127 -15.05 5.48 3.98
N THR A 128 -14.76 6.76 3.76
CA THR A 128 -14.52 7.25 2.39
C THR A 128 -13.07 7.09 1.96
N THR A 129 -12.15 7.32 2.89
CA THR A 129 -10.71 7.30 2.70
C THR A 129 -10.06 6.31 3.64
N LEU A 130 -9.22 5.43 3.10
CA LEU A 130 -8.48 4.43 3.86
C LEU A 130 -7.00 4.52 3.53
N THR A 131 -6.17 4.71 4.56
CA THR A 131 -4.71 4.66 4.42
C THR A 131 -4.24 3.24 4.66
N LEU A 132 -3.52 2.65 3.71
CA LEU A 132 -2.85 1.36 3.87
C LEU A 132 -1.35 1.61 3.97
N ARG A 133 -0.76 1.23 5.11
CA ARG A 133 0.69 1.27 5.25
C ARG A 133 1.28 0.03 4.58
N PHE A 134 1.88 0.23 3.41
CA PHE A 134 2.38 -0.87 2.58
C PHE A 134 3.61 -1.52 3.20
N LEU A 135 4.50 -0.70 3.75
CA LEU A 135 5.75 -1.12 4.35
C LEU A 135 5.61 -1.08 5.86
N VAL A 136 5.23 -2.22 6.42
CA VAL A 136 5.14 -2.39 7.87
C VAL A 136 6.55 -2.58 8.39
N PRO A 137 7.00 -1.77 9.36
CA PRO A 137 8.28 -2.01 9.97
C PRO A 137 8.25 -3.35 10.70
N THR A 138 8.94 -4.36 10.18
CA THR A 138 9.29 -5.51 11.01
C THR A 138 10.40 -5.08 11.96
N SER A 139 10.35 -5.53 13.22
CA SER A 139 11.43 -5.33 14.19
C SER A 139 12.71 -6.04 13.77
N ALA A 140 12.60 -7.04 12.89
CA ALA A 140 13.75 -7.68 12.28
C ALA A 140 14.49 -6.70 11.34
N PRO A 141 15.84 -6.70 11.35
CA PRO A 141 16.61 -5.98 10.34
C PRO A 141 16.16 -6.41 8.94
N LEU A 142 16.31 -5.51 7.97
CA LEU A 142 16.15 -5.80 6.54
C LEU A 142 17.25 -6.78 6.09
N ASP A 143 17.17 -8.04 6.52
CA ASP A 143 18.04 -9.12 6.09
C ASP A 143 17.71 -9.53 4.64
N ALA A 144 18.52 -10.44 4.08
CA ALA A 144 18.43 -10.95 2.70
C ALA A 144 17.03 -11.46 2.28
N ASN A 145 16.12 -11.64 3.23
CA ASN A 145 14.71 -11.98 3.02
C ASN A 145 13.81 -10.72 2.98
N LEU A 146 14.33 -9.59 2.49
CA LEU A 146 13.59 -8.36 2.19
C LEU A 146 12.27 -8.57 1.42
N PHE A 147 12.17 -9.69 0.69
CA PHE A 147 11.00 -10.09 -0.08
C PHE A 147 9.95 -10.84 0.74
N GLU A 148 10.33 -11.49 1.83
CA GLU A 148 9.40 -12.20 2.72
C GLU A 148 8.62 -11.22 3.59
N SER A 149 9.17 -10.03 3.87
CA SER A 149 8.47 -8.98 4.61
C SER A 149 7.43 -8.23 3.77
N ILE A 150 7.54 -8.27 2.43
CA ILE A 150 6.50 -7.77 1.54
C ILE A 150 5.47 -8.88 1.36
N ASP A 151 4.41 -8.83 2.15
CA ASP A 151 3.28 -9.75 2.03
C ASP A 151 2.79 -9.76 0.57
N PRO A 152 2.70 -10.91 -0.10
CA PRO A 152 2.60 -10.95 -1.55
C PRO A 152 1.36 -10.19 -2.03
N PRO A 153 1.49 -9.31 -3.05
CA PRO A 153 0.45 -8.37 -3.44
C PRO A 153 -0.87 -9.02 -3.88
N PHE A 154 -0.82 -10.28 -4.30
CA PHE A 154 -2.01 -11.07 -4.60
C PHE A 154 -2.93 -11.28 -3.38
N LYS A 155 -2.38 -11.33 -2.16
CA LYS A 155 -3.20 -11.40 -0.94
C LYS A 155 -3.98 -10.10 -0.76
N TRP A 156 -3.32 -8.96 -0.94
CA TRP A 156 -3.95 -7.66 -0.80
C TRP A 156 -5.09 -7.45 -1.80
N ALA A 157 -4.88 -7.79 -3.08
CA ALA A 157 -5.92 -7.64 -4.11
C ALA A 157 -7.19 -8.45 -3.77
N LYS A 158 -7.06 -9.63 -3.14
CA LYS A 158 -8.22 -10.39 -2.67
C LYS A 158 -8.93 -9.71 -1.51
N GLU A 159 -8.19 -9.13 -0.57
CA GLU A 159 -8.76 -8.41 0.58
C GLU A 159 -9.40 -7.07 0.17
N LEU A 160 -8.89 -6.41 -0.87
CA LEU A 160 -9.53 -5.24 -1.47
C LEU A 160 -10.97 -5.52 -1.88
N ARG A 161 -11.34 -6.75 -2.27
CA ARG A 161 -12.73 -7.12 -2.59
C ARG A 161 -13.66 -7.09 -1.39
N ARG A 162 -13.11 -7.21 -0.18
CA ARG A 162 -13.85 -7.21 1.08
C ARG A 162 -14.04 -5.82 1.67
N LEU A 163 -13.46 -4.79 1.06
CA LEU A 163 -13.65 -3.42 1.53
C LEU A 163 -15.12 -2.98 1.48
N PRO A 164 -15.59 -2.23 2.49
CA PRO A 164 -16.90 -1.60 2.45
C PRO A 164 -17.11 -0.78 1.16
N ALA A 165 -18.32 -0.79 0.61
CA ALA A 165 -18.65 -0.06 -0.63
C ALA A 165 -18.53 1.47 -0.52
N SER A 166 -18.49 1.98 0.72
CA SER A 166 -18.26 3.40 1.04
C SER A 166 -16.83 3.86 0.75
N VAL A 167 -15.85 2.96 0.69
CA VAL A 167 -14.46 3.31 0.41
C VAL A 167 -14.34 3.75 -1.04
N LYS A 168 -13.93 5.00 -1.26
CA LYS A 168 -13.73 5.61 -2.59
C LYS A 168 -12.27 5.95 -2.88
N LEU A 169 -11.48 6.18 -1.84
CA LEU A 169 -10.08 6.55 -1.94
C LEU A 169 -9.23 5.64 -1.04
N ILE A 170 -8.19 5.05 -1.62
CA ILE A 170 -7.15 4.33 -0.88
C ILE A 170 -5.86 5.11 -0.99
N LYS A 171 -5.32 5.50 0.15
CA LYS A 171 -4.01 6.13 0.28
C LYS A 171 -2.97 5.05 0.58
N LEU A 172 -2.14 4.70 -0.40
CA LEU A 172 -1.05 3.74 -0.22
C LEU A 172 0.18 4.46 0.31
N ASP A 173 0.47 4.30 1.59
CA ASP A 173 1.67 4.84 2.20
C ASP A 173 2.87 3.91 1.97
N LEU A 174 3.78 4.35 1.09
CA LEU A 174 5.03 3.67 0.76
C LEU A 174 6.21 4.22 1.57
N SER A 175 5.96 5.01 2.62
CA SER A 175 7.02 5.58 3.44
C SER A 175 7.73 4.49 4.24
N LEU A 176 9.05 4.49 4.15
CA LEU A 176 9.92 3.64 4.97
C LEU A 176 10.39 4.41 6.20
N PRO A 177 10.44 3.78 7.39
CA PRO A 177 11.15 4.37 8.52
C PRO A 177 12.62 4.66 8.19
N ASP A 178 13.20 5.71 8.76
CA ASP A 178 14.58 6.14 8.48
C ASP A 178 15.61 5.02 8.69
N ALA A 179 15.42 4.20 9.73
CA ALA A 179 16.28 3.03 9.99
C ALA A 179 16.24 2.03 8.83
N HIS A 180 15.05 1.78 8.26
CA HIS A 180 14.87 0.87 7.14
C HIS A 180 15.36 1.48 5.83
N MET A 181 15.15 2.78 5.62
CA MET A 181 15.71 3.49 4.48
C MET A 181 17.24 3.47 4.49
N THR A 182 17.86 3.65 5.65
CA THR A 182 19.32 3.58 5.82
C THR A 182 19.85 2.19 5.47
N GLN A 183 19.18 1.14 5.96
CA GLN A 183 19.52 -0.24 5.62
C GLN A 183 19.36 -0.53 4.13
N LEU A 184 18.27 -0.08 3.50
CA LEU A 184 18.06 -0.23 2.05
C LEU A 184 19.15 0.49 1.25
N CYS A 185 19.52 1.71 1.64
CA CYS A 185 20.58 2.47 0.99
C CYS A 185 21.96 1.80 1.12
N ALA A 186 22.19 1.02 2.18
CA ALA A 186 23.43 0.26 2.38
C ALA A 186 23.51 -1.01 1.51
N GLN A 187 22.40 -1.45 0.91
CA GLN A 187 22.39 -2.61 0.01
C GLN A 187 22.96 -2.28 -1.37
N GLU A 188 23.35 -3.31 -2.12
CA GLU A 188 23.70 -3.15 -3.54
C GLU A 188 22.54 -2.55 -4.35
N LEU A 189 22.87 -1.76 -5.38
CA LEU A 189 21.88 -1.13 -6.25
C LEU A 189 20.92 -2.13 -6.93
N SER A 190 21.40 -3.34 -7.20
CA SER A 190 20.61 -4.46 -7.71
C SER A 190 19.47 -4.83 -6.74
N THR A 191 19.79 -5.01 -5.46
CA THR A 191 18.83 -5.31 -4.39
C THR A 191 17.82 -4.18 -4.21
N GLN A 192 18.29 -2.92 -4.19
CA GLN A 192 17.42 -1.75 -4.11
C GLN A 192 16.41 -1.70 -5.27
N ARG A 193 16.85 -2.00 -6.50
CA ARG A 193 15.98 -2.07 -7.68
C ARG A 193 14.90 -3.13 -7.55
N VAL A 194 15.26 -4.33 -7.08
CA VAL A 194 14.30 -5.41 -6.94
C VAL A 194 13.26 -5.08 -5.86
N PHE A 195 13.69 -4.49 -4.74
CA PHE A 195 12.77 -4.01 -3.70
C PHE A 195 11.71 -3.06 -4.27
N TRP A 196 12.14 -2.01 -4.97
CA TRP A 196 11.22 -1.04 -5.55
C TRP A 196 10.33 -1.67 -6.63
N TYR A 197 10.87 -2.55 -7.47
CA TYR A 197 10.08 -3.28 -8.44
C TYR A 197 8.92 -4.05 -7.79
N GLU A 198 9.18 -4.73 -6.68
CA GLU A 198 8.15 -5.47 -5.95
C GLU A 198 7.07 -4.53 -5.37
N CYS A 199 7.48 -3.36 -4.85
CA CYS A 199 6.54 -2.32 -4.42
C CYS A 199 5.68 -1.80 -5.59
N PHE A 200 6.29 -1.49 -6.74
CA PHE A 200 5.55 -1.02 -7.92
C PHE A 200 4.62 -2.08 -8.49
N ARG A 201 5.07 -3.34 -8.54
CA ARG A 201 4.26 -4.48 -8.95
C ARG A 201 3.04 -4.62 -8.04
N ALA A 202 3.23 -4.46 -6.74
CA ALA A 202 2.14 -4.49 -5.78
C ALA A 202 1.14 -3.36 -5.98
N VAL A 203 1.61 -2.11 -6.05
CA VAL A 203 0.76 -0.94 -6.29
C VAL A 203 -0.05 -1.11 -7.58
N ARG A 204 0.57 -1.59 -8.67
CA ARG A 204 -0.13 -1.83 -9.93
C ARG A 204 -1.23 -2.88 -9.81
N LEU A 205 -0.96 -4.00 -9.12
CA LEU A 205 -1.96 -5.03 -8.88
C LEU A 205 -3.13 -4.50 -8.03
N LEU A 206 -2.84 -3.64 -7.06
CA LEU A 206 -3.86 -2.97 -6.25
C LEU A 206 -4.68 -1.98 -7.08
N ASP A 207 -4.03 -1.18 -7.92
CA ASP A 207 -4.67 -0.18 -8.77
C ASP A 207 -5.61 -0.84 -9.79
N ASP A 208 -5.19 -1.93 -10.43
CA ASP A 208 -6.03 -2.69 -11.35
C ASP A 208 -7.29 -3.22 -10.65
N GLU A 209 -7.17 -3.72 -9.42
CA GLU A 209 -8.32 -4.22 -8.65
C GLU A 209 -9.19 -3.09 -8.09
N ALA A 210 -8.59 -1.99 -7.64
CA ALA A 210 -9.29 -0.80 -7.16
C ALA A 210 -10.13 -0.15 -8.27
N LYS A 211 -9.56 -0.03 -9.48
CA LYS A 211 -10.27 0.47 -10.67
C LYS A 211 -11.52 -0.34 -11.00
N ARG A 212 -11.46 -1.68 -10.90
CA ARG A 212 -12.64 -2.54 -11.09
C ARG A 212 -13.76 -2.25 -10.09
N ARG A 213 -13.44 -1.67 -8.94
CA ARG A 213 -14.40 -1.28 -7.90
C ARG A 213 -14.78 0.21 -7.92
N GLY A 214 -14.22 1.00 -8.84
CA GLY A 214 -14.38 2.45 -8.82
C GLY A 214 -13.71 3.12 -7.61
N ILE A 215 -12.64 2.52 -7.10
CA ILE A 215 -11.82 3.07 -6.02
C ILE A 215 -10.59 3.74 -6.64
N VAL A 216 -10.29 4.96 -6.20
CA VAL A 216 -9.08 5.70 -6.59
C VAL A 216 -7.94 5.31 -5.65
N ILE A 217 -6.75 5.08 -6.21
CA ILE A 217 -5.52 4.91 -5.45
C ILE A 217 -4.68 6.18 -5.53
N GLU A 218 -4.32 6.72 -4.36
CA GLU A 218 -3.36 7.80 -4.18
C GLU A 218 -2.14 7.22 -3.47
N VAL A 219 -0.94 7.43 -4.01
CA VAL A 219 0.30 6.99 -3.35
C VAL A 219 0.80 8.14 -2.47
N LEU A 220 1.02 7.85 -1.18
CA LEU A 220 1.59 8.81 -0.23
C LEU A 220 3.10 8.59 -0.06
N GLY A 221 3.76 9.68 0.29
CA GLY A 221 5.20 9.71 0.57
C GLY A 221 6.00 10.27 -0.59
N GLU A 222 7.20 10.73 -0.26
CA GLU A 222 8.20 11.14 -1.25
C GLU A 222 9.24 10.03 -1.41
N LEU A 223 9.62 9.75 -2.65
CA LEU A 223 10.78 8.89 -2.89
C LEU A 223 12.04 9.66 -2.48
N PRO A 224 12.88 9.11 -1.58
CA PRO A 224 14.14 9.75 -1.24
C PRO A 224 15.03 9.93 -2.47
N ARG A 225 15.72 11.06 -2.55
CA ARG A 225 16.62 11.37 -3.68
C ARG A 225 17.68 10.29 -3.91
N SER A 226 18.15 9.65 -2.83
CA SER A 226 19.09 8.52 -2.87
C SER A 226 18.56 7.31 -3.64
N GLN A 227 17.24 7.14 -3.73
CA GLN A 227 16.59 5.99 -4.33
C GLN A 227 16.15 6.23 -5.79
N VAL A 228 16.26 7.45 -6.31
CA VAL A 228 15.86 7.80 -7.69
C VAL A 228 16.62 6.95 -8.72
N ALA A 229 17.91 6.69 -8.51
CA ALA A 229 18.73 5.87 -9.42
C ALA A 229 18.33 4.39 -9.41
N ALA A 230 17.85 3.88 -8.28
CA ALA A 230 17.27 2.55 -8.18
C ALA A 230 15.89 2.50 -8.87
N LEU A 231 15.13 3.59 -8.80
CA LEU A 231 13.75 3.63 -9.29
C LEU A 231 13.60 3.90 -10.78
N ALA A 232 14.39 4.81 -11.35
CA ALA A 232 14.23 5.27 -12.72
C ALA A 232 14.17 4.13 -13.76
N PRO A 233 14.99 3.05 -13.65
CA PRO A 233 14.92 1.92 -14.58
C PRO A 233 13.63 1.09 -14.45
N VAL A 234 13.05 1.05 -13.24
CA VAL A 234 11.88 0.24 -12.88
C VAL A 234 10.58 0.89 -13.38
N ALA A 235 10.47 2.21 -13.28
CA ALA A 235 9.27 2.95 -13.66
C ALA A 235 8.97 2.88 -15.18
N GLY A 236 9.98 2.68 -16.02
CA GLY A 236 9.87 2.69 -17.48
C GLY A 236 9.82 1.32 -18.16
N THR A 237 9.94 0.20 -17.42
CA THR A 237 9.97 -1.14 -18.03
C THR A 237 8.59 -1.81 -18.02
N PRO A 238 7.86 -1.84 -19.15
CA PRO A 238 6.74 -2.76 -19.29
C PRO A 238 7.31 -4.18 -19.34
N ALA A 239 6.84 -5.04 -18.44
CA ALA A 239 7.10 -6.48 -18.41
C ALA A 239 8.50 -6.92 -17.93
N TYR A 240 8.62 -7.08 -16.61
CA TYR A 240 9.55 -8.03 -15.97
C TYR A 240 8.83 -9.30 -15.51
N PHE A 241 7.80 -9.72 -16.26
CA PHE A 241 7.21 -11.07 -16.14
C PHE A 241 8.28 -12.17 -16.35
N THR A 242 9.42 -11.82 -16.94
CA THR A 242 10.51 -12.73 -17.25
C THR A 242 11.39 -13.06 -16.05
N ILE A 243 11.94 -12.15 -15.24
CA ILE A 243 13.01 -12.59 -14.31
C ILE A 243 12.48 -13.26 -13.05
N PHE A 244 11.50 -12.67 -12.35
CA PHE A 244 10.90 -13.33 -11.18
C PHE A 244 9.98 -14.49 -11.57
N GLY A 245 9.27 -14.37 -12.70
CA GLY A 245 8.52 -15.49 -13.28
C GLY A 245 9.43 -16.66 -13.67
N LYS A 246 10.63 -16.38 -14.20
CA LYS A 246 11.66 -17.41 -14.47
C LYS A 246 12.19 -18.00 -13.18
N VAL A 247 12.62 -17.22 -12.19
CA VAL A 247 13.16 -17.77 -10.93
C VAL A 247 12.12 -18.59 -10.16
N ALA A 248 10.86 -18.12 -10.10
CA ALA A 248 9.77 -18.85 -9.44
C ALA A 248 9.35 -20.11 -10.22
N ARG A 249 9.22 -20.06 -11.56
CA ARG A 249 8.99 -21.28 -12.37
C ARG A 249 10.16 -22.25 -12.30
N MET A 250 11.39 -21.75 -12.27
CA MET A 250 12.59 -22.57 -12.09
C MET A 250 12.60 -23.26 -10.75
N MET A 251 12.24 -22.57 -9.66
CA MET A 251 12.12 -23.17 -8.33
C MET A 251 11.02 -24.23 -8.27
N LEU A 252 9.86 -23.97 -8.90
CA LEU A 252 8.75 -24.93 -8.95
C LEU A 252 9.06 -26.14 -9.85
N MET A 253 9.71 -25.96 -11.00
CA MET A 253 10.17 -27.05 -11.85
C MET A 253 11.28 -27.84 -11.16
N ALA A 254 12.21 -27.16 -10.48
CA ALA A 254 13.27 -27.78 -9.70
C ALA A 254 12.73 -28.68 -8.59
N GLU A 255 11.77 -28.16 -7.83
CA GLU A 255 11.10 -28.88 -6.76
C GLU A 255 10.28 -30.06 -7.28
N GLY A 256 9.54 -29.89 -8.39
CA GLY A 256 8.79 -30.96 -9.03
C GLY A 256 9.68 -32.09 -9.55
N TYR A 257 10.77 -31.76 -10.26
CA TYR A 257 11.75 -32.74 -10.74
C TYR A 257 12.45 -33.45 -9.57
N TYR A 258 12.70 -32.72 -8.48
CA TYR A 258 13.32 -33.29 -7.29
C TYR A 258 12.39 -34.27 -6.58
N ARG A 259 11.14 -33.88 -6.31
CA ARG A 259 10.13 -34.76 -5.70
C ARG A 259 9.90 -36.03 -6.52
N HIS A 260 9.84 -35.90 -7.85
CA HIS A 260 9.65 -37.04 -8.76
C HIS A 260 10.82 -38.04 -8.69
N ARG A 261 12.05 -37.56 -8.52
CA ARG A 261 13.25 -38.41 -8.60
C ARG A 261 13.81 -38.86 -7.26
N TRP A 262 13.57 -38.11 -6.18
CA TRP A 262 14.20 -38.35 -4.87
C TRP A 262 13.24 -38.24 -3.66
N GLY A 263 11.93 -38.05 -3.88
CA GLY A 263 10.94 -37.98 -2.79
C GLY A 263 10.82 -36.60 -2.12
N VAL A 264 9.98 -36.52 -1.08
CA VAL A 264 9.66 -35.27 -0.36
C VAL A 264 10.87 -34.78 0.45
N LEU A 265 11.29 -33.54 0.22
CA LEU A 265 12.39 -32.87 0.93
C LEU A 265 11.96 -32.50 2.34
N GLU A 266 12.12 -33.39 3.32
CA GLU A 266 11.85 -33.00 4.70
C GLU A 266 13.02 -32.25 5.38
N HIS A 267 14.30 -32.38 4.96
CA HIS A 267 15.40 -31.91 5.83
C HIS A 267 16.64 -31.24 5.20
N CYS A 268 16.56 -30.52 4.07
CA CYS A 268 17.76 -29.86 3.52
C CYS A 268 17.76 -28.32 3.64
N ARG A 269 18.20 -27.81 4.79
CA ARG A 269 18.93 -26.53 4.87
C ARG A 269 20.35 -26.78 4.35
N GLN A 270 20.72 -26.22 3.19
CA GLN A 270 22.09 -25.80 2.84
C GLN A 270 22.18 -25.32 1.38
N GLY A 271 22.50 -24.04 1.18
CA GLY A 271 22.59 -23.40 -0.14
C GLY A 271 23.60 -24.02 -1.12
N ALA A 272 24.52 -24.88 -0.66
CA ALA A 272 25.46 -25.60 -1.52
C ALA A 272 24.78 -26.66 -2.41
N VAL A 273 23.79 -27.39 -1.87
CA VAL A 273 23.03 -28.40 -2.62
C VAL A 273 22.14 -27.74 -3.66
N LEU A 274 21.48 -26.62 -3.29
CA LEU A 274 20.67 -25.83 -4.19
C LEU A 274 21.51 -25.23 -5.33
N ASN A 275 22.70 -24.70 -5.03
CA ASN A 275 23.60 -24.16 -6.05
C ASN A 275 24.13 -25.24 -7.02
N GLY A 276 24.49 -26.42 -6.50
CA GLY A 276 24.86 -27.57 -7.33
C GLY A 276 23.70 -28.07 -8.19
N PHE A 277 22.49 -28.06 -7.66
CA PHE A 277 21.28 -28.41 -8.38
C PHE A 277 20.95 -27.38 -9.48
N VAL A 278 21.01 -26.08 -9.20
CA VAL A 278 20.80 -25.01 -10.18
C VAL A 278 21.81 -25.10 -11.32
N ARG A 279 23.08 -25.43 -11.05
CA ARG A 279 24.07 -25.70 -12.10
C ARG A 279 23.68 -26.88 -12.99
N ARG A 280 23.16 -27.98 -12.40
CA ARG A 280 22.71 -29.16 -13.17
C ARG A 280 21.48 -28.86 -14.02
N VAL A 281 20.50 -28.13 -13.51
CA VAL A 281 19.33 -27.68 -14.28
C VAL A 281 19.76 -26.77 -15.43
N ARG A 282 20.70 -25.84 -15.20
CA ARG A 282 21.23 -24.98 -16.28
C ARG A 282 21.95 -25.75 -17.39
N ALA A 283 22.41 -26.97 -17.10
CA ALA A 283 23.11 -27.81 -18.07
C ALA A 283 22.17 -28.66 -18.94
N THR A 284 20.88 -28.81 -18.57
CA THR A 284 19.94 -29.65 -19.32
C THR A 284 19.59 -29.04 -20.69
N LYS A 285 19.22 -29.91 -21.65
CA LYS A 285 18.86 -29.47 -23.01
C LYS A 285 17.54 -28.71 -23.00
N GLU A 286 16.61 -29.13 -22.15
CA GLU A 286 15.30 -28.54 -21.95
C GLU A 286 15.43 -27.09 -21.47
N TRP A 287 16.34 -26.83 -20.51
CA TRP A 287 16.61 -25.47 -20.03
C TRP A 287 17.20 -24.58 -21.12
N LYS A 288 18.15 -25.11 -21.91
CA LYS A 288 18.77 -24.38 -23.02
C LYS A 288 17.76 -24.05 -24.12
N GLU A 289 16.85 -24.97 -24.41
CA GLU A 289 15.81 -24.77 -25.41
C GLU A 289 14.73 -23.79 -24.93
N GLU A 290 14.32 -23.85 -23.66
CA GLU A 290 13.39 -22.86 -23.09
C GLU A 290 14.00 -21.45 -23.08
N CYS A 291 15.29 -21.33 -22.73
CA CYS A 291 16.02 -20.06 -22.84
C CYS A 291 16.08 -19.55 -24.29
N ARG A 292 16.27 -20.45 -25.26
CA ARG A 292 16.28 -20.11 -26.70
C ARG A 292 14.91 -19.61 -27.16
N GLN A 293 13.84 -20.32 -26.82
CA GLN A 293 12.47 -19.89 -27.12
C GLN A 293 12.12 -18.56 -26.45
N ASP A 294 12.65 -18.29 -25.26
CA ASP A 294 12.47 -17.01 -24.58
C ASP A 294 13.20 -15.85 -25.24
N VAL A 295 14.42 -16.06 -25.73
CA VAL A 295 15.13 -15.06 -26.53
C VAL A 295 14.31 -14.77 -27.79
N LEU A 296 13.81 -15.80 -28.46
CA LEU A 296 12.94 -15.64 -29.63
C LEU A 296 11.64 -14.88 -29.30
N ARG A 297 10.95 -15.20 -28.19
CA ARG A 297 9.77 -14.47 -27.72
C ARG A 297 10.09 -13.01 -27.40
N GLY A 298 11.22 -12.74 -26.75
CA GLY A 298 11.68 -11.39 -26.44
C GLY A 298 12.00 -10.58 -27.70
N GLU A 299 12.61 -11.20 -28.71
CA GLU A 299 12.88 -10.55 -30.00
C GLU A 299 11.61 -10.30 -30.82
N ILE A 300 10.64 -11.23 -30.79
CA ILE A 300 9.31 -11.01 -31.39
C ILE A 300 8.64 -9.83 -30.70
N TRP A 301 8.61 -9.80 -29.37
CA TRP A 301 8.01 -8.71 -28.61
C TRP A 301 8.70 -7.36 -28.87
N LYS A 302 10.04 -7.32 -28.92
CA LYS A 302 10.79 -6.10 -29.27
C LYS A 302 10.45 -5.61 -30.68
N ARG A 303 10.26 -6.52 -31.64
CA ARG A 303 9.83 -6.16 -33.00
C ARG A 303 8.42 -5.59 -33.02
N GLU A 304 7.47 -6.22 -32.34
CA GLU A 304 6.09 -5.72 -32.24
C GLU A 304 6.02 -4.38 -31.51
N TYR A 305 6.76 -4.23 -30.41
CA TYR A 305 6.85 -2.96 -29.69
C TYR A 305 7.41 -1.83 -30.58
N LYS A 306 8.47 -2.09 -31.36
CA LYS A 306 8.99 -1.12 -32.33
C LYS A 306 7.95 -0.73 -33.38
N LYS A 307 7.12 -1.66 -33.86
CA LYS A 307 6.02 -1.36 -34.79
C LYS A 307 4.98 -0.43 -34.15
N VAL A 308 4.58 -0.72 -32.91
CA VAL A 308 3.62 0.11 -32.17
C VAL A 308 4.16 1.53 -31.96
N ILE A 309 5.42 1.68 -31.56
CA ILE A 309 6.06 2.99 -31.38
C ILE A 309 6.18 3.76 -32.71
N ALA A 310 6.55 3.08 -33.80
CA ALA A 310 6.61 3.69 -35.13
C ALA A 310 5.22 4.18 -35.58
N GLU A 311 4.18 3.38 -35.39
CA GLU A 311 2.80 3.74 -35.72
C GLU A 311 2.30 4.92 -34.88
N LEU A 312 2.56 4.92 -33.58
CA LEU A 312 2.25 6.04 -32.69
C LEU A 312 2.94 7.33 -33.17
N SER A 313 4.22 7.24 -33.56
CA SER A 313 5.01 8.36 -34.06
C SER A 313 4.44 8.92 -35.37
N ARG A 314 3.96 8.06 -36.27
CA ARG A 314 3.26 8.48 -37.49
C ARG A 314 1.96 9.21 -37.18
N ARG A 315 1.13 8.67 -36.28
CA ARG A 315 -0.14 9.31 -35.87
C ARG A 315 0.08 10.68 -35.24
N MET A 316 1.09 10.80 -34.37
CA MET A 316 1.47 12.07 -33.76
C MET A 316 1.96 13.09 -34.80
N SER A 317 2.71 12.64 -35.81
CA SER A 317 3.18 13.51 -36.90
C SER A 317 2.01 13.98 -37.77
N ALA A 318 1.05 13.09 -38.08
CA ALA A 318 -0.16 13.45 -38.83
C ALA A 318 -1.07 14.41 -38.05
N LEU A 319 -1.19 14.24 -36.73
CA LEU A 319 -1.91 15.19 -35.86
C LEU A 319 -1.23 16.57 -35.85
N LYS A 320 0.10 16.60 -35.72
CA LYS A 320 0.85 17.87 -35.79
C LYS A 320 0.71 18.56 -37.14
N LYS A 321 0.65 17.79 -38.24
CA LYS A 321 0.43 18.33 -39.59
C LYS A 321 -0.97 18.96 -39.70
N ARG A 322 -2.02 18.22 -39.33
CA ARG A 322 -3.41 18.74 -39.33
C ARG A 322 -3.56 20.00 -38.51
N LYS A 323 -2.98 20.02 -37.31
CA LYS A 323 -3.00 21.21 -36.46
C LYS A 323 -2.33 22.43 -37.13
N ARG A 324 -1.22 22.25 -37.85
CA ARG A 324 -0.58 23.34 -38.58
C ARG A 324 -1.40 23.84 -39.77
N GLU A 325 -2.17 22.96 -40.42
CA GLU A 325 -3.08 23.32 -41.50
C GLU A 325 -4.27 24.11 -40.95
N GLU A 326 -4.87 23.64 -39.84
CA GLU A 326 -5.94 24.35 -39.11
C GLU A 326 -5.48 25.73 -38.62
N ASP A 327 -4.31 25.81 -37.96
CA ASP A 327 -3.72 27.08 -37.48
C ASP A 327 -3.38 28.02 -38.66
N GLY A 328 -3.05 27.47 -39.84
CA GLY A 328 -2.76 28.25 -41.06
C GLY A 328 -4.00 28.84 -41.71
N GLU A 329 -5.09 28.06 -41.81
CA GLU A 329 -6.38 28.52 -42.32
C GLU A 329 -7.01 29.58 -41.41
N GLU A 330 -6.82 29.50 -40.08
CA GLU A 330 -7.26 30.55 -39.16
C GLU A 330 -6.54 31.89 -39.41
N LEU A 331 -5.23 31.87 -39.68
CA LEU A 331 -4.46 33.08 -39.98
C LEU A 331 -4.87 33.72 -41.31
N GLU A 332 -5.13 32.92 -42.36
CA GLU A 332 -5.62 33.44 -43.63
C GLU A 332 -7.03 34.05 -43.51
N ASN A 333 -7.91 33.43 -42.71
CA ASN A 333 -9.24 33.97 -42.42
C ASN A 333 -9.17 35.28 -41.61
N GLU A 334 -8.26 35.39 -40.63
CA GLU A 334 -8.05 36.64 -39.88
C GLU A 334 -7.48 37.77 -40.75
N GLU A 335 -6.55 37.49 -41.66
CA GLU A 335 -6.03 38.49 -42.59
C GLU A 335 -7.10 38.95 -43.60
N GLY A 336 -7.91 38.02 -44.12
CA GLY A 336 -9.06 38.35 -44.96
C GLY A 336 -10.09 39.23 -44.25
N ALA A 337 -10.41 38.90 -42.98
CA ALA A 337 -11.32 39.70 -42.16
C ALA A 337 -10.79 41.09 -41.82
N LYS A 338 -9.47 41.25 -41.67
CA LYS A 338 -8.84 42.57 -41.47
C LYS A 338 -8.93 43.46 -42.71
N ARG A 339 -8.77 42.90 -43.92
CA ARG A 339 -8.87 43.67 -45.17
C ARG A 339 -10.29 44.21 -45.43
N MET A 340 -11.33 43.43 -45.13
CA MET A 340 -12.73 43.87 -45.25
C MET A 340 -13.16 44.95 -44.24
N ARG A 341 -12.38 45.25 -43.19
CA ARG A 341 -12.69 46.33 -42.24
C ARG A 341 -12.06 47.68 -42.60
N THR A 342 -11.17 47.70 -43.60
CA THR A 342 -10.45 48.89 -44.04
C THR A 342 -10.99 49.49 -45.34
N GLU A 343 -11.99 48.86 -45.94
CA GLU A 343 -12.84 49.39 -47.01
C GLU A 343 -14.19 49.80 -46.40
#